data_AF-A0A6P6L211-F1
#
_entry.id   AF-A0A6P6L211-F1
#
_cell.length_a   1.000
_cell.length_b   1.000
_cell.length_c   1.000
_cell.angle_alpha   90.00
_cell.angle_beta   90.00
_cell.angle_gamma   90.00
#
_symmetry.space_group_name_H-M   'P 1'
#
loop_
_entity.id
_entity.type
_entity.pdbx_description
1 polymer ?
#
loop_
_entity_poly.entity_id
_entity_poly.type
_entity_poly.pdbx_seq_one_letter_code
_entity_poly.pdbx_strand_id
1 'polypeptide(L)'
;MSEMSSIQDSLQSKLDQLECHFTWDIKKGDLALTNIINRLEEQVELGLGNQQGVARTHCSLGYVKFLIGHKKRALTHLLKSETLIKENLGINCDKTLIVTYGNFAWINYHMKNYAECESYLMKLQKINETLSIEPSSVSEVLGEKGWAYLKLSHKYYDKAAEVFQKAVELDPENSEWNAGYAKALYRTEPGTYCTVDSPAIKQLRQTIDIEPDDDSSRVLLGLKLYLCSKELKNESEKLMERALKGSPENPHVIRYVGKYFRNQGSVDRSIELLSTALETSPNSAFIHHQLALCYKTKKIDLQKEQWEGNKFEAVLLGFFTTTNDSD
;
A
#
# COMPACT_ATOMS: atom_id res chain seq x y z
N MET A 1 -43.76 9.96 -12.46
CA MET A 1 -42.97 9.13 -11.51
C MET A 1 -42.50 7.80 -12.13
N SER A 2 -43.25 7.17 -13.05
CA SER A 2 -42.86 5.89 -13.66
C SER A 2 -41.67 5.98 -14.64
N GLU A 3 -41.62 7.01 -15.50
CA GLU A 3 -40.54 7.15 -16.49
C GLU A 3 -39.17 7.46 -15.86
N MET A 4 -39.14 8.33 -14.84
CA MET A 4 -37.90 8.62 -14.11
C MET A 4 -37.36 7.40 -13.35
N SER A 5 -38.25 6.56 -12.81
CA SER A 5 -37.85 5.29 -12.18
C SER A 5 -37.25 4.35 -13.22
N SER A 6 -37.89 4.22 -14.39
CA SER A 6 -37.40 3.36 -15.47
C SER A 6 -36.02 3.79 -16.02
N ILE A 7 -35.76 5.10 -16.14
CA ILE A 7 -34.45 5.62 -16.55
C ILE A 7 -33.39 5.34 -15.48
N GLN A 8 -33.73 5.51 -14.20
CA GLN A 8 -32.83 5.23 -13.08
C GLN A 8 -32.45 3.75 -13.01
N ASP A 9 -33.42 2.85 -13.21
CA ASP A 9 -33.21 1.40 -13.20
C ASP A 9 -32.33 0.97 -14.38
N SER A 10 -32.56 1.54 -15.57
CA SER A 10 -31.75 1.27 -16.76
C SER A 10 -30.30 1.74 -16.60
N LEU A 11 -30.07 2.94 -16.06
CA LEU A 11 -28.72 3.45 -15.79
C LEU A 11 -28.01 2.62 -14.72
N GLN A 12 -28.72 2.25 -13.65
CA GLN A 12 -28.16 1.45 -12.58
C GLN A 12 -27.68 0.09 -13.09
N SER A 13 -28.47 -0.60 -13.92
CA SER A 13 -28.06 -1.87 -14.51
C SER A 13 -26.77 -1.77 -15.34
N LYS A 14 -26.54 -0.64 -16.04
CA LYS A 14 -25.28 -0.40 -16.78
C LYS A 14 -24.13 -0.10 -15.83
N LEU A 15 -24.38 0.67 -14.77
CA LEU A 15 -23.38 1.05 -13.77
C LEU A 15 -22.86 -0.16 -12.98
N ASP A 16 -23.73 -1.12 -12.67
CA ASP A 16 -23.40 -2.35 -11.95
C ASP A 16 -22.45 -3.27 -12.75
N GLN A 17 -22.36 -3.11 -14.07
CA GLN A 17 -21.47 -3.88 -14.95
C GLN A 17 -20.08 -3.26 -15.11
N LEU A 18 -19.85 -2.05 -14.58
CA LEU A 18 -18.57 -1.36 -14.74
C LEU A 18 -17.50 -1.98 -13.83
N GLU A 19 -16.24 -1.92 -14.23
CA GLU A 19 -15.11 -2.26 -13.36
C GLU A 19 -14.53 -0.98 -12.73
N CYS A 20 -14.96 -0.66 -11.51
CA CYS A 20 -14.46 0.51 -10.77
C CYS A 20 -14.65 0.34 -9.24
N HIS A 21 -14.21 1.31 -8.44
CA HIS A 21 -14.24 1.20 -6.97
C HIS A 21 -15.64 0.97 -6.39
N PHE A 22 -16.70 1.38 -7.10
CA PHE A 22 -18.09 1.20 -6.68
C PHE A 22 -18.59 -0.26 -6.84
N THR A 23 -17.99 -1.03 -7.74
CA THR A 23 -18.42 -2.41 -8.08
C THR A 23 -17.47 -3.49 -7.56
N TRP A 24 -16.31 -3.10 -6.99
CA TRP A 24 -15.31 -4.03 -6.47
C TRP A 24 -15.60 -4.60 -5.07
N ASP A 25 -16.84 -4.55 -4.59
CA ASP A 25 -17.26 -5.08 -3.27
C ASP A 25 -16.37 -4.60 -2.10
N ILE A 26 -15.94 -3.33 -2.17
CA ILE A 26 -15.21 -2.67 -1.08
C ILE A 26 -16.23 -2.11 -0.09
N LYS A 27 -16.31 -2.73 1.09
CA LYS A 27 -17.30 -2.40 2.11
C LYS A 27 -16.82 -1.23 2.96
N LYS A 28 -17.63 -0.17 3.05
CA LYS A 28 -17.30 1.02 3.87
C LYS A 28 -16.92 0.69 5.32
N GLY A 29 -17.52 -0.34 5.92
CA GLY A 29 -17.22 -0.78 7.30
C GLY A 29 -15.82 -1.37 7.49
N ASP A 30 -15.15 -1.78 6.40
CA ASP A 30 -13.80 -2.32 6.43
C ASP A 30 -12.71 -1.23 6.31
N LEU A 31 -13.13 0.03 6.16
CA LEU A 31 -12.26 1.15 5.81
C LEU A 31 -12.03 2.09 6.99
N ALA A 32 -10.77 2.24 7.39
CA ALA A 32 -10.35 3.30 8.30
C ALA A 32 -10.21 4.64 7.53
N LEU A 33 -11.35 5.23 7.13
CA LEU A 33 -11.44 6.33 6.17
C LEU A 33 -10.47 7.50 6.46
N THR A 34 -10.37 7.97 7.70
CA THR A 34 -9.45 9.06 8.08
C THR A 34 -8.00 8.72 7.81
N ASN A 35 -7.55 7.52 8.23
CA ASN A 35 -6.18 7.06 8.00
C ASN A 35 -5.89 6.83 6.51
N ILE A 36 -6.87 6.31 5.76
CA ILE A 36 -6.75 6.12 4.31
C ILE A 36 -6.58 7.47 3.62
N ILE A 37 -7.43 8.46 3.94
CA ILE A 37 -7.35 9.81 3.38
C ILE A 37 -5.98 10.41 3.63
N ASN A 38 -5.52 10.44 4.88
CA ASN A 38 -4.23 11.04 5.24
C ASN A 38 -3.08 10.41 4.44
N ARG A 39 -3.05 9.07 4.34
CA ARG A 39 -1.99 8.38 3.59
C ARG A 39 -2.07 8.62 2.08
N LEU A 40 -3.26 8.68 1.50
CA LEU A 40 -3.40 8.91 0.06
C LEU A 40 -3.10 10.38 -0.30
N GLU A 41 -3.47 11.34 0.56
CA GLU A 41 -3.11 12.76 0.39
C GLU A 41 -1.60 12.95 0.52
N GLU A 42 -0.97 12.40 1.56
CA GLU A 42 0.48 12.41 1.74
C GLU A 42 1.22 11.81 0.53
N GLN A 43 0.72 10.68 0.00
CA GLN A 43 1.29 10.07 -1.20
C GLN A 43 1.28 11.01 -2.42
N VAL A 44 0.20 11.78 -2.60
CA VAL A 44 0.06 12.75 -3.69
C VAL A 44 0.95 13.97 -3.46
N GLU A 45 0.96 14.50 -2.24
CA GLU A 45 1.74 15.70 -1.86
C GLU A 45 3.25 15.49 -2.02
N LEU A 46 3.73 14.30 -1.65
CA LEU A 46 5.12 13.91 -1.77
C LEU A 46 5.48 13.37 -3.16
N GLY A 47 4.51 13.26 -4.08
CA GLY A 47 4.75 12.73 -5.43
C GLY A 47 5.32 11.31 -5.44
N LEU A 48 4.90 10.44 -4.50
CA LEU A 48 5.51 9.11 -4.35
C LEU A 48 5.00 8.15 -5.45
N GLY A 49 5.96 7.66 -6.24
CA GLY A 49 5.74 6.74 -7.37
C GLY A 49 5.73 7.47 -8.72
N ASN A 50 5.51 6.73 -9.80
CA ASN A 50 5.37 7.34 -11.12
C ASN A 50 4.04 8.11 -11.25
N GLN A 51 3.94 8.92 -12.30
CA GLN A 51 2.77 9.77 -12.55
C GLN A 51 1.45 8.98 -12.66
N GLN A 52 1.50 7.76 -13.22
CA GLN A 52 0.33 6.87 -13.27
C GLN A 52 -0.08 6.37 -11.88
N GLY A 53 0.88 6.11 -10.99
CA GLY A 53 0.65 5.82 -9.58
C GLY A 53 -0.02 6.97 -8.83
N VAL A 54 0.38 8.21 -9.12
CA VAL A 54 -0.26 9.42 -8.58
C VAL A 54 -1.69 9.56 -9.11
N ALA A 55 -1.93 9.33 -10.40
CA ALA A 55 -3.27 9.34 -10.98
C ALA A 55 -4.21 8.29 -10.33
N ARG A 56 -3.77 7.04 -10.19
CA ARG A 56 -4.52 5.97 -9.48
C ARG A 56 -4.80 6.33 -8.02
N THR A 57 -3.90 7.08 -7.38
CA THR A 57 -4.09 7.58 -6.01
C THR A 57 -5.17 8.67 -5.96
N HIS A 58 -5.20 9.58 -6.93
CA HIS A 58 -6.31 10.51 -7.13
C HIS A 58 -7.64 9.79 -7.38
N CYS A 59 -7.65 8.75 -8.22
CA CYS A 59 -8.84 7.93 -8.46
C CYS A 59 -9.39 7.33 -7.15
N SER A 60 -8.52 6.73 -6.34
CA SER A 60 -8.86 6.17 -5.03
C SER A 60 -9.33 7.25 -4.03
N LEU A 61 -8.70 8.44 -4.03
CA LEU A 61 -9.16 9.58 -3.23
C LEU A 61 -10.56 10.03 -3.64
N GLY A 62 -10.87 10.02 -4.94
CA GLY A 62 -12.21 10.30 -5.45
C GLY A 62 -13.26 9.43 -4.76
N TYR A 63 -13.07 8.11 -4.80
CA TYR A 63 -13.94 7.14 -4.15
C TYR A 63 -14.05 7.37 -2.63
N VAL A 64 -12.92 7.52 -1.92
CA VAL A 64 -12.93 7.69 -0.46
C VAL A 64 -13.59 9.02 -0.04
N LYS A 65 -13.35 10.11 -0.77
CA LYS A 65 -14.02 11.41 -0.54
C LYS A 65 -15.52 11.32 -0.82
N PHE A 66 -15.95 10.51 -1.78
CA PHE A 66 -17.36 10.23 -1.99
C PHE A 66 -17.98 9.51 -0.79
N LEU A 67 -17.31 8.48 -0.24
CA LEU A 67 -17.82 7.71 0.91
C LEU A 67 -18.05 8.55 2.18
N ILE A 68 -17.27 9.62 2.37
CA ILE A 68 -17.46 10.58 3.48
C ILE A 68 -18.46 11.70 3.15
N GLY A 69 -19.09 11.67 1.97
CA GLY A 69 -20.13 12.63 1.55
C GLY A 69 -19.64 13.84 0.76
N HIS A 70 -18.34 13.95 0.48
CA HIS A 70 -17.74 15.10 -0.20
C HIS A 70 -17.74 14.92 -1.74
N LYS A 71 -18.94 14.77 -2.33
CA LYS A 71 -19.12 14.44 -3.77
C LYS A 71 -18.41 15.41 -4.74
N LYS A 72 -18.43 16.72 -4.46
CA LYS A 72 -17.72 17.71 -5.30
C LYS A 72 -16.20 17.52 -5.27
N ARG A 73 -15.63 17.26 -4.08
CA ARG A 73 -14.19 16.98 -3.95
C ARG A 73 -13.84 15.66 -4.62
N ALA A 74 -14.72 14.66 -4.54
CA ALA A 74 -14.54 13.40 -5.25
C ALA A 74 -14.34 13.61 -6.76
N LEU A 75 -15.21 14.40 -7.40
CA LEU A 75 -15.06 14.78 -8.82
C LEU A 75 -13.76 15.55 -9.09
N THR A 76 -13.34 16.46 -8.20
CA THR A 76 -12.06 17.17 -8.36
C THR A 76 -10.87 16.20 -8.40
N HIS A 77 -10.85 15.17 -7.55
CA HIS A 77 -9.78 14.17 -7.60
C HIS A 77 -9.86 13.31 -8.86
N LEU A 78 -11.05 12.93 -9.32
CA LEU A 78 -11.18 12.18 -10.58
C LEU A 78 -10.71 13.00 -11.80
N LEU A 79 -11.00 14.30 -11.84
CA LEU A 79 -10.51 15.20 -12.90
C LEU A 79 -8.98 15.27 -12.89
N LYS A 80 -8.36 15.38 -11.71
CA LYS A 80 -6.90 15.32 -11.59
C LYS A 80 -6.33 13.99 -12.09
N SER A 81 -6.99 12.86 -11.76
CA SER A 81 -6.60 11.54 -12.27
C SER A 81 -6.64 11.51 -13.81
N GLU A 82 -7.76 11.94 -14.40
CA GLU A 82 -7.96 12.00 -15.85
C GLU A 82 -6.92 12.89 -16.54
N THR A 83 -6.67 14.09 -16.02
CA THR A 83 -5.67 15.02 -16.55
C THR A 83 -4.28 14.38 -16.56
N LEU A 84 -3.84 13.84 -15.41
CA LEU A 84 -2.54 13.18 -15.31
C LEU A 84 -2.41 12.01 -16.29
N ILE A 85 -3.45 11.17 -16.40
CA ILE A 85 -3.43 10.04 -17.34
C ILE A 85 -3.29 10.53 -18.79
N LYS A 86 -4.05 11.55 -19.19
CA LYS A 86 -4.02 12.10 -20.55
C LYS A 86 -2.69 12.77 -20.89
N GLU A 87 -2.13 13.54 -19.95
CA GLU A 87 -0.85 14.21 -20.12
C GLU A 87 0.31 13.22 -20.28
N ASN A 88 0.28 12.10 -19.55
CA ASN A 88 1.36 11.12 -19.56
C ASN A 88 1.25 10.09 -20.68
N LEU A 89 0.03 9.66 -21.05
CA LEU A 89 -0.18 8.56 -22.00
C LEU A 89 -0.69 9.00 -23.37
N GLY A 90 -1.20 10.22 -23.51
CA GLY A 90 -1.73 10.74 -24.76
C GLY A 90 -2.75 9.78 -25.38
N ILE A 91 -2.44 9.24 -26.55
CA ILE A 91 -3.32 8.34 -27.32
C ILE A 91 -3.50 6.98 -26.63
N ASN A 92 -2.55 6.53 -25.79
CA ASN A 92 -2.59 5.21 -25.14
C ASN A 92 -3.36 5.22 -23.81
N CYS A 93 -4.12 6.28 -23.51
CA CYS A 93 -4.75 6.46 -22.20
C CYS A 93 -6.04 5.64 -21.98
N ASP A 94 -6.66 5.12 -23.04
CA ASP A 94 -8.01 4.57 -22.99
C ASP A 94 -8.18 3.47 -21.95
N LYS A 95 -7.27 2.49 -21.91
CA LYS A 95 -7.31 1.38 -20.93
C LYS A 95 -7.22 1.87 -19.48
N THR A 96 -6.34 2.84 -19.23
CA THR A 96 -6.11 3.43 -17.89
C THR A 96 -7.28 4.33 -17.45
N LEU A 97 -8.07 4.86 -18.39
CA LEU A 97 -9.22 5.71 -18.07
C LEU A 97 -10.48 4.93 -17.71
N ILE A 98 -10.54 3.62 -17.96
CA ILE A 98 -11.73 2.78 -17.71
C ILE A 98 -12.23 2.95 -16.27
N VAL A 99 -11.35 2.78 -15.27
CA VAL A 99 -11.72 2.88 -13.86
C VAL A 99 -12.13 4.31 -13.48
N THR A 100 -11.39 5.30 -13.98
CA THR A 100 -11.67 6.72 -13.71
C THR A 100 -13.04 7.13 -14.27
N TYR A 101 -13.36 6.75 -15.51
CA TYR A 101 -14.66 7.00 -16.13
C TYR A 101 -15.80 6.24 -15.45
N GLY A 102 -15.56 5.00 -14.99
CA GLY A 102 -16.53 4.26 -14.20
C GLY A 102 -16.90 4.97 -12.90
N ASN A 103 -15.89 5.49 -12.19
CA ASN A 103 -16.12 6.29 -10.98
C ASN A 103 -16.84 7.61 -11.27
N PHE A 104 -16.53 8.28 -12.40
CA PHE A 104 -17.25 9.48 -12.81
C PHE A 104 -18.74 9.19 -13.06
N ALA A 105 -19.05 8.09 -13.75
CA ALA A 105 -20.43 7.69 -14.02
C ALA A 105 -21.21 7.46 -12.71
N TRP A 106 -20.65 6.67 -11.79
CA TRP A 106 -21.24 6.41 -10.47
C TRP A 106 -21.47 7.67 -9.64
N ILE A 107 -20.47 8.56 -9.56
CA ILE A 107 -20.60 9.79 -8.77
C ILE A 107 -21.65 10.72 -9.37
N ASN A 108 -21.68 10.87 -10.71
CA ASN A 108 -22.69 11.71 -11.37
C ASN A 108 -24.10 11.13 -11.21
N TYR A 109 -24.27 9.81 -11.28
CA TYR A 109 -25.53 9.13 -10.94
C TYR A 109 -26.00 9.47 -9.52
N HIS A 110 -25.11 9.34 -8.52
CA HIS A 110 -25.42 9.70 -7.14
C HIS A 110 -25.62 11.20 -6.90
N MET A 111 -25.18 12.06 -7.81
CA MET A 111 -25.44 13.50 -7.81
C MET A 111 -26.71 13.88 -8.58
N LYS A 112 -27.40 12.90 -9.19
CA LYS A 112 -28.55 13.08 -10.09
C LYS A 112 -28.21 13.85 -11.38
N ASN A 113 -26.93 13.86 -11.76
CA ASN A 113 -26.43 14.41 -13.02
C ASN A 113 -26.48 13.33 -14.11
N TYR A 114 -27.68 12.90 -14.50
CA TYR A 114 -27.86 11.73 -15.37
C TYR A 114 -27.27 11.93 -16.78
N ALA A 115 -27.32 13.14 -17.33
CA ALA A 115 -26.71 13.45 -18.62
C ALA A 115 -25.18 13.24 -18.60
N GLU A 116 -24.53 13.66 -17.51
CA GLU A 116 -23.08 13.46 -17.35
C GLU A 116 -22.75 11.99 -17.09
N CYS A 117 -23.58 11.29 -16.30
CA CYS A 117 -23.46 9.84 -16.11
C CYS A 117 -23.50 9.11 -17.46
N GLU A 118 -24.46 9.42 -18.31
CA GLU A 118 -24.62 8.82 -19.63
C GLU A 118 -23.45 9.16 -20.57
N SER A 119 -22.95 10.41 -20.53
CA SER A 119 -21.74 10.82 -21.25
C SER A 119 -20.53 9.95 -20.92
N TYR A 120 -20.29 9.64 -19.64
CA TYR A 120 -19.20 8.74 -19.24
C TYR A 120 -19.45 7.27 -19.62
N LEU A 121 -20.70 6.79 -19.57
CA LEU A 121 -21.05 5.46 -20.07
C LEU A 121 -20.77 5.34 -21.58
N MET A 122 -21.10 6.37 -22.37
CA MET A 122 -20.78 6.40 -23.81
C MET A 122 -19.27 6.40 -24.07
N LYS A 123 -18.47 7.12 -23.26
CA LYS A 123 -16.99 7.07 -23.36
C LYS A 123 -16.47 5.66 -23.12
N LEU A 124 -16.99 4.95 -22.11
CA LEU A 124 -16.61 3.57 -21.81
C LEU A 124 -17.03 2.60 -22.91
N GLN A 125 -18.25 2.74 -23.42
CA GLN A 125 -18.72 1.95 -24.56
C GLN A 125 -17.79 2.11 -25.76
N LYS A 126 -17.41 3.35 -26.10
CA LYS A 126 -16.47 3.64 -27.19
C LYS A 126 -15.12 2.98 -27.00
N ILE A 127 -14.58 2.98 -25.78
CA ILE A 127 -13.31 2.30 -25.45
C ILE A 127 -13.45 0.80 -25.70
N ASN A 128 -14.52 0.17 -25.20
CA ASN A 128 -14.75 -1.27 -25.36
C ASN A 128 -14.91 -1.67 -26.83
N GLU A 129 -15.67 -0.89 -27.62
CA GLU A 129 -15.84 -1.11 -29.06
C GLU A 129 -14.53 -0.95 -29.83
N THR A 130 -13.76 0.10 -29.53
CA THR A 130 -12.50 0.41 -30.23
C THR A 130 -11.43 -0.64 -29.96
N LEU A 131 -11.34 -1.13 -28.72
CA LEU A 131 -10.29 -2.05 -28.30
C LEU A 131 -10.72 -3.51 -28.34
N SER A 132 -12.01 -3.81 -28.52
CA SER A 132 -12.58 -5.17 -28.48
C SER A 132 -12.15 -5.94 -27.22
N ILE A 133 -12.20 -5.27 -26.07
CA ILE A 133 -11.77 -5.79 -24.77
C ILE A 133 -12.94 -5.99 -23.82
N GLU A 134 -12.86 -7.05 -23.02
CA GLU A 134 -13.63 -7.16 -21.79
C GLU A 134 -12.87 -6.43 -20.67
N PRO A 135 -13.44 -5.41 -20.01
CA PRO A 135 -12.74 -4.63 -18.97
C PRO A 135 -12.11 -5.48 -17.87
N SER A 136 -12.74 -6.60 -17.50
CA SER A 136 -12.22 -7.54 -16.49
C SER A 136 -10.97 -8.31 -16.91
N SER A 137 -10.60 -8.27 -18.20
CA SER A 137 -9.38 -8.89 -18.75
C SER A 137 -8.34 -7.87 -19.21
N VAL A 138 -8.42 -6.63 -18.72
CA VAL A 138 -7.47 -5.55 -19.02
C VAL A 138 -6.47 -5.45 -17.86
N SER A 139 -5.17 -5.54 -18.15
CA SER A 139 -4.13 -5.52 -17.11
C SER A 139 -4.14 -4.21 -16.31
N GLU A 140 -4.47 -3.07 -16.94
CA GLU A 140 -4.62 -1.78 -16.30
C GLU A 140 -5.76 -1.72 -15.28
N VAL A 141 -6.91 -2.32 -15.62
CA VAL A 141 -8.08 -2.39 -14.74
C VAL A 141 -7.81 -3.33 -13.56
N LEU A 142 -7.26 -4.52 -13.83
CA LEU A 142 -6.87 -5.49 -12.80
C LEU A 142 -5.83 -4.89 -11.87
N GLY A 143 -4.80 -4.28 -12.42
CA GLY A 143 -3.74 -3.67 -11.66
C GLY A 143 -4.22 -2.49 -10.79
N GLU A 144 -5.11 -1.63 -11.28
CA GLU A 144 -5.72 -0.58 -10.46
C GLU A 144 -6.61 -1.17 -9.34
N LYS A 145 -7.36 -2.24 -9.63
CA LYS A 145 -8.14 -2.99 -8.64
C LYS A 145 -7.27 -3.60 -7.54
N GLY A 146 -6.15 -4.21 -7.90
CA GLY A 146 -5.14 -4.72 -6.96
C GLY A 146 -4.59 -3.61 -6.06
N TRP A 147 -4.27 -2.45 -6.63
CA TRP A 147 -3.80 -1.31 -5.84
C TRP A 147 -4.87 -0.74 -4.92
N ALA A 148 -6.13 -0.68 -5.38
CA ALA A 148 -7.25 -0.26 -4.54
C ALA A 148 -7.40 -1.20 -3.35
N TYR A 149 -7.37 -2.52 -3.54
CA TYR A 149 -7.40 -3.47 -2.44
C TYR A 149 -6.22 -3.30 -1.47
N LEU A 150 -4.98 -3.18 -1.97
CA LEU A 150 -3.80 -2.94 -1.12
C LEU A 150 -3.85 -1.62 -0.34
N LYS A 151 -4.42 -0.58 -0.96
CA LYS A 151 -4.46 0.77 -0.38
C LYS A 151 -5.66 0.94 0.54
N LEU A 152 -6.77 0.26 0.37
CA LEU A 152 -7.99 0.59 1.12
C LEU A 152 -8.13 -0.21 2.42
N SER A 153 -7.76 -1.50 2.45
CA SER A 153 -7.84 -2.27 3.71
C SER A 153 -6.94 -3.49 3.71
N HIS A 154 -6.48 -3.89 4.90
CA HIS A 154 -5.76 -5.15 5.08
C HIS A 154 -6.62 -6.38 4.84
N LYS A 155 -7.95 -6.25 4.99
CA LYS A 155 -8.91 -7.32 4.71
C LYS A 155 -8.95 -7.74 3.24
N TYR A 156 -8.40 -6.93 2.34
CA TYR A 156 -8.40 -7.20 0.90
C TYR A 156 -7.02 -7.58 0.36
N TYR A 157 -6.02 -7.86 1.21
CA TYR A 157 -4.69 -8.21 0.72
C TYR A 157 -4.66 -9.51 -0.09
N ASP A 158 -5.42 -10.52 0.30
CA ASP A 158 -5.52 -11.77 -0.48
C ASP A 158 -6.17 -11.52 -1.85
N LYS A 159 -7.29 -10.78 -1.89
CA LYS A 159 -7.92 -10.34 -3.15
C LYS A 159 -6.96 -9.52 -4.01
N ALA A 160 -6.09 -8.71 -3.40
CA ALA A 160 -5.08 -7.96 -4.14
C ALA A 160 -4.06 -8.89 -4.79
N ALA A 161 -3.57 -9.90 -4.07
CA ALA A 161 -2.62 -10.88 -4.62
C ALA A 161 -3.22 -11.62 -5.82
N GLU A 162 -4.46 -12.11 -5.71
CA GLU A 162 -5.16 -12.81 -6.80
C GLU A 162 -5.32 -11.94 -8.05
N VAL A 163 -5.70 -10.68 -7.89
CA VAL A 163 -5.93 -9.77 -9.02
C VAL A 163 -4.60 -9.33 -9.65
N PHE A 164 -3.57 -9.06 -8.86
CA PHE A 164 -2.25 -8.73 -9.39
C PHE A 164 -1.61 -9.91 -10.10
N GLN A 165 -1.79 -11.14 -9.61
CA GLN A 165 -1.33 -12.33 -10.31
C GLN A 165 -1.89 -12.35 -11.75
N LYS A 166 -3.20 -12.13 -11.92
CA LYS A 166 -3.82 -12.04 -13.25
C LYS A 166 -3.26 -10.88 -14.09
N ALA A 167 -3.01 -9.72 -13.47
CA ALA A 167 -2.43 -8.58 -14.17
C ALA A 167 -1.02 -8.88 -14.69
N VAL A 168 -0.18 -9.56 -13.88
CA VAL A 168 1.18 -9.99 -14.25
C VAL A 168 1.13 -11.11 -15.30
N GLU A 169 0.17 -12.03 -15.24
CA GLU A 169 -0.03 -13.06 -16.28
C GLU A 169 -0.35 -12.44 -17.66
N LEU A 170 -1.06 -11.31 -17.68
CA LEU A 170 -1.38 -10.59 -18.93
C LEU A 170 -0.26 -9.66 -19.41
N ASP A 171 0.52 -9.09 -18.51
CA ASP A 171 1.62 -8.18 -18.81
C ASP A 171 2.82 -8.42 -17.87
N PRO A 172 3.65 -9.46 -18.15
CA PRO A 172 4.67 -9.95 -17.23
C PRO A 172 5.83 -8.97 -16.98
N GLU A 173 6.09 -8.06 -17.91
CA GLU A 173 7.20 -7.09 -17.84
C GLU A 173 6.76 -5.75 -17.23
N ASN A 174 5.49 -5.63 -16.82
CA ASN A 174 4.99 -4.41 -16.20
C ASN A 174 5.52 -4.25 -14.78
N SER A 175 6.40 -3.28 -14.56
CA SER A 175 7.01 -3.04 -13.24
C SER A 175 5.97 -2.74 -12.16
N GLU A 176 4.88 -2.05 -12.48
CA GLU A 176 3.84 -1.69 -11.52
C GLU A 176 3.00 -2.87 -11.06
N TRP A 177 2.67 -3.81 -11.96
CA TRP A 177 1.93 -5.03 -11.60
C TRP A 177 2.82 -5.99 -10.82
N ASN A 178 4.08 -6.13 -11.22
CA ASN A 178 5.06 -6.92 -10.48
C ASN A 178 5.27 -6.36 -9.05
N ALA A 179 5.46 -5.05 -8.90
CA ALA A 179 5.60 -4.41 -7.59
C ALA A 179 4.33 -4.52 -6.73
N GLY A 180 3.16 -4.36 -7.33
CA GLY A 180 1.88 -4.59 -6.68
C GLY A 180 1.73 -6.03 -6.18
N TYR A 181 2.06 -7.00 -7.04
CA TYR A 181 1.98 -8.42 -6.71
C TYR A 181 2.96 -8.80 -5.59
N ALA A 182 4.22 -8.37 -5.71
CA ALA A 182 5.26 -8.62 -4.71
C ALA A 182 4.87 -8.08 -3.33
N LYS A 183 4.28 -6.88 -3.30
CA LYS A 183 3.81 -6.24 -2.08
C LYS A 183 2.58 -6.91 -1.48
N ALA A 184 1.69 -7.44 -2.31
CA ALA A 184 0.55 -8.24 -1.85
C ALA A 184 1.04 -9.55 -1.22
N LEU A 185 1.90 -10.30 -1.91
CA LEU A 185 2.53 -11.53 -1.39
C LEU A 185 3.30 -11.27 -0.10
N TYR A 186 4.09 -10.19 -0.02
CA TYR A 186 4.80 -9.83 1.20
C TYR A 186 3.86 -9.66 2.41
N ARG A 187 2.64 -9.16 2.18
CA ARG A 187 1.65 -8.87 3.24
C ARG A 187 0.79 -10.07 3.62
N THR A 188 0.55 -10.99 2.70
CA THR A 188 -0.31 -12.17 2.91
C THR A 188 0.47 -13.41 3.32
N GLU A 189 1.74 -13.51 2.92
CA GLU A 189 2.54 -14.68 3.22
C GLU A 189 2.86 -14.79 4.72
N PRO A 190 2.56 -15.93 5.36
CA PRO A 190 2.83 -16.15 6.78
C PRO A 190 4.32 -15.96 7.13
N GLY A 191 4.58 -15.21 8.20
CA GLY A 191 5.94 -14.89 8.63
C GLY A 191 6.68 -16.03 9.35
N THR A 192 6.02 -17.14 9.68
CA THR A 192 6.55 -18.16 10.59
C THR A 192 7.44 -19.20 9.93
N TYR A 193 7.38 -19.37 8.60
CA TYR A 193 8.18 -20.37 7.86
C TYR A 193 8.55 -19.88 6.45
N CYS A 194 9.17 -18.72 6.35
CA CYS A 194 9.69 -18.25 5.06
C CYS A 194 11.04 -18.91 4.75
N THR A 195 11.10 -19.65 3.65
CA THR A 195 12.35 -20.16 3.07
C THR A 195 12.86 -19.21 1.98
N VAL A 196 14.07 -19.43 1.47
CA VAL A 196 14.56 -18.75 0.25
C VAL A 196 13.62 -18.92 -0.95
N ASP A 197 12.77 -19.96 -0.92
CA ASP A 197 11.77 -20.26 -1.94
C ASP A 197 10.43 -19.54 -1.78
N SER A 198 10.32 -18.65 -0.79
CA SER A 198 9.16 -17.79 -0.55
C SER A 198 8.64 -17.13 -1.84
N PRO A 199 7.34 -17.23 -2.18
CA PRO A 199 6.76 -16.55 -3.32
C PRO A 199 6.99 -15.04 -3.30
N ALA A 200 6.91 -14.40 -2.12
CA ALA A 200 7.19 -12.98 -2.00
C ALA A 200 8.65 -12.66 -2.31
N ILE A 201 9.62 -13.46 -1.84
CA ILE A 201 11.04 -13.27 -2.17
C ILE A 201 11.26 -13.38 -3.68
N LYS A 202 10.71 -14.42 -4.32
CA LYS A 202 10.86 -14.62 -5.78
C LYS A 202 10.29 -13.45 -6.56
N GLN A 203 9.06 -13.03 -6.24
CA GLN A 203 8.40 -11.92 -6.91
C GLN A 203 9.11 -10.58 -6.66
N LEU A 204 9.63 -10.35 -5.44
CA LEU A 204 10.40 -9.13 -5.11
C LEU A 204 11.73 -9.08 -5.87
N ARG A 205 12.42 -10.21 -6.05
CA ARG A 205 13.63 -10.28 -6.90
C ARG A 205 13.30 -9.94 -8.34
N GLN A 206 12.29 -10.59 -8.91
CA GLN A 206 11.82 -10.29 -10.27
C GLN A 206 11.44 -8.82 -10.45
N THR A 207 10.77 -8.22 -9.46
CA THR A 207 10.40 -6.80 -9.50
C THR A 207 11.63 -5.90 -9.56
N ILE A 208 12.67 -6.20 -8.78
CA ILE A 208 13.93 -5.43 -8.77
C ILE A 208 14.75 -5.68 -10.05
N ASP A 209 14.63 -6.85 -10.66
CA ASP A 209 15.27 -7.14 -11.95
C ASP A 209 14.61 -6.35 -13.09
N ILE A 210 13.28 -6.19 -13.07
CA ILE A 210 12.51 -5.39 -14.03
C ILE A 210 12.75 -3.88 -13.80
N GLU A 211 12.70 -3.43 -12.53
CA GLU A 211 12.86 -2.03 -12.14
C GLU A 211 13.95 -1.89 -11.07
N PRO A 212 15.23 -1.75 -11.48
CA PRO A 212 16.34 -1.65 -10.55
C PRO A 212 16.33 -0.42 -9.67
N ASP A 213 15.52 0.60 -9.94
CA ASP A 213 15.45 1.82 -9.14
C ASP A 213 14.26 1.84 -8.16
N ASP A 214 13.49 0.75 -8.05
CA ASP A 214 12.42 0.63 -7.05
C ASP A 214 12.96 0.31 -5.64
N ASP A 215 13.36 1.37 -4.94
CA ASP A 215 13.79 1.29 -3.54
C ASP A 215 12.68 0.80 -2.59
N SER A 216 11.40 0.98 -2.94
CA SER A 216 10.29 0.48 -2.12
C SER A 216 10.21 -1.04 -2.15
N SER A 217 10.42 -1.67 -3.30
CA SER A 217 10.51 -3.14 -3.41
C SER A 217 11.82 -3.66 -2.80
N ARG A 218 12.92 -2.90 -2.93
CA ARG A 218 14.22 -3.24 -2.32
C ARG A 218 14.16 -3.36 -0.80
N VAL A 219 13.54 -2.40 -0.09
CA VAL A 219 13.39 -2.50 1.37
C VAL A 219 12.47 -3.64 1.79
N LEU A 220 11.45 -3.96 0.99
CA LEU A 220 10.57 -5.10 1.27
C LEU A 220 11.34 -6.42 1.13
N LEU A 221 12.17 -6.56 0.10
CA LEU A 221 13.04 -7.72 -0.08
C LEU A 221 14.01 -7.86 1.09
N GLY A 222 14.77 -6.79 1.40
CA GLY A 222 15.72 -6.82 2.51
C GLY A 222 15.03 -7.21 3.82
N LEU A 223 13.88 -6.60 4.13
CA LEU A 223 13.17 -6.89 5.37
C LEU A 223 12.65 -8.32 5.41
N LYS A 224 12.20 -8.86 4.27
CA LYS A 224 11.78 -10.26 4.17
C LYS A 224 12.98 -11.17 4.40
N LEU A 225 14.09 -10.98 3.69
CA LEU A 225 15.31 -11.78 3.84
C LEU A 225 15.83 -11.81 5.27
N TYR A 226 15.88 -10.66 5.96
CA TYR A 226 16.27 -10.57 7.37
C TYR A 226 15.43 -11.45 8.30
N LEU A 227 14.12 -11.52 8.03
CA LEU A 227 13.18 -12.28 8.83
C LEU A 227 13.18 -13.78 8.51
N CYS A 228 13.59 -14.17 7.29
CA CYS A 228 13.52 -15.56 6.84
C CYS A 228 14.73 -16.40 7.29
N SER A 229 15.97 -15.88 7.21
CA SER A 229 17.16 -16.68 7.48
C SER A 229 18.33 -15.84 8.01
N LYS A 230 19.15 -16.43 8.89
CA LYS A 230 20.36 -15.79 9.41
C LYS A 230 21.44 -15.63 8.34
N GLU A 231 21.51 -16.58 7.41
CA GLU A 231 22.44 -16.62 6.30
C GLU A 231 22.22 -15.45 5.32
N LEU A 232 20.97 -15.00 5.18
CA LEU A 232 20.58 -13.91 4.26
C LEU A 232 20.75 -12.51 4.86
N LYS A 233 21.23 -12.39 6.11
CA LYS A 233 21.36 -11.09 6.79
C LYS A 233 22.29 -10.11 6.07
N ASN A 234 23.41 -10.57 5.53
CA ASN A 234 24.36 -9.73 4.81
C ASN A 234 23.74 -9.18 3.50
N GLU A 235 22.95 -10.01 2.79
CA GLU A 235 22.22 -9.55 1.61
C GLU A 235 21.16 -8.51 2.00
N SER A 236 20.40 -8.78 3.07
CA SER A 236 19.44 -7.82 3.61
C SER A 236 20.07 -6.48 3.94
N GLU A 237 21.21 -6.46 4.63
CA GLU A 237 21.89 -5.23 5.02
C GLU A 237 22.28 -4.40 3.79
N LYS A 238 22.88 -5.02 2.78
CA LYS A 238 23.22 -4.35 1.51
C LYS A 238 22.00 -3.78 0.79
N LEU A 239 20.86 -4.50 0.82
CA LEU A 239 19.61 -4.02 0.23
C LEU A 239 19.07 -2.80 0.98
N MET A 240 19.12 -2.83 2.32
CA MET A 240 18.69 -1.72 3.18
C MET A 240 19.53 -0.46 2.95
N GLU A 241 20.86 -0.62 2.91
CA GLU A 241 21.79 0.48 2.65
C GLU A 241 21.57 1.09 1.26
N ARG A 242 21.44 0.25 0.23
CA ARG A 242 21.17 0.72 -1.14
C ARG A 242 19.85 1.47 -1.23
N ALA A 243 18.79 0.95 -0.61
CA ALA A 243 17.49 1.61 -0.65
C ALA A 243 17.47 2.94 0.09
N LEU A 244 18.09 3.01 1.28
CA LEU A 244 18.21 4.25 2.01
C LEU A 244 19.08 5.28 1.28
N LYS A 245 20.11 4.84 0.56
CA LYS A 245 20.94 5.73 -0.27
C LYS A 245 20.20 6.25 -1.50
N GLY A 246 19.40 5.41 -2.16
CA GLY A 246 18.65 5.80 -3.36
C GLY A 246 17.49 6.75 -3.03
N SER A 247 16.82 6.50 -1.91
CA SER A 247 15.62 7.23 -1.50
C SER A 247 15.67 7.63 -0.02
N PRO A 248 16.62 8.51 0.39
CA PRO A 248 16.89 8.82 1.80
C PRO A 248 15.73 9.50 2.53
N GLU A 249 14.90 10.25 1.80
CA GLU A 249 13.78 11.02 2.36
C GLU A 249 12.42 10.36 2.09
N ASN A 250 12.39 9.21 1.38
CA ASN A 250 11.13 8.56 1.02
C ASN A 250 10.52 7.86 2.25
N PRO A 251 9.34 8.29 2.74
CA PRO A 251 8.73 7.72 3.94
C PRO A 251 8.38 6.23 3.78
N HIS A 252 8.16 5.75 2.55
CA HIS A 252 7.91 4.33 2.29
C HIS A 252 9.15 3.47 2.44
N VAL A 253 10.34 4.02 2.20
CA VAL A 253 11.65 3.37 2.41
C VAL A 253 12.03 3.45 3.88
N ILE A 254 12.06 4.67 4.43
CA ILE A 254 12.50 4.93 5.81
C ILE A 254 11.73 4.06 6.81
N ARG A 255 10.41 3.96 6.66
CA ARG A 255 9.59 3.21 7.63
C ARG A 255 9.98 1.73 7.74
N TYR A 256 10.43 1.12 6.64
CA TYR A 256 10.85 -0.28 6.61
C TYR A 256 12.30 -0.45 7.05
N VAL A 257 13.17 0.52 6.74
CA VAL A 257 14.54 0.56 7.27
C VAL A 257 14.54 0.76 8.79
N GLY A 258 13.70 1.64 9.33
CA GLY A 258 13.50 1.78 10.77
C GLY A 258 13.00 0.47 11.41
N LYS A 259 11.99 -0.18 10.81
CA LYS A 259 11.54 -1.51 11.25
C LYS A 259 12.68 -2.53 11.22
N TYR A 260 13.54 -2.50 10.20
CA TYR A 260 14.73 -3.35 10.10
C TYR A 260 15.72 -3.08 11.25
N PHE A 261 16.11 -1.82 11.48
CA PHE A 261 17.02 -1.46 12.57
C PHE A 261 16.47 -1.85 13.95
N ARG A 262 15.18 -1.63 14.21
CA ARG A 262 14.57 -2.09 15.46
C ARG A 262 14.66 -3.62 15.59
N ASN A 263 14.36 -4.37 14.52
CA ASN A 263 14.42 -5.83 14.53
C ASN A 263 15.87 -6.37 14.63
N GLN A 264 16.88 -5.56 14.28
CA GLN A 264 18.30 -5.85 14.46
C GLN A 264 18.78 -5.57 15.90
N GLY A 265 17.99 -4.89 16.71
CA GLY A 265 18.37 -4.41 18.04
C GLY A 265 19.00 -3.01 18.05
N SER A 266 19.22 -2.42 16.88
CA SER A 266 19.72 -1.04 16.69
C SER A 266 18.60 -0.01 16.93
N VAL A 267 17.99 -0.04 18.13
CA VAL A 267 16.77 0.72 18.44
C VAL A 267 16.99 2.23 18.37
N ASP A 268 18.14 2.73 18.82
CA ASP A 268 18.45 4.18 18.77
C ASP A 268 18.55 4.69 17.34
N ARG A 269 19.23 3.97 16.46
CA ARG A 269 19.27 4.27 15.02
C ARG A 269 17.87 4.27 14.39
N SER A 270 17.02 3.33 14.81
CA SER A 270 15.63 3.32 14.36
C SER A 270 14.87 4.56 14.82
N ILE A 271 15.08 5.03 16.06
CA ILE A 271 14.39 6.21 16.59
C ILE A 271 14.83 7.46 15.86
N GLU A 272 16.13 7.65 15.68
CA GLU A 272 16.70 8.78 14.95
C GLU A 272 16.09 8.86 13.55
N LEU A 273 16.23 7.79 12.77
CA LEU A 273 15.76 7.73 11.38
C LEU A 273 14.24 7.95 11.27
N LEU A 274 13.44 7.32 12.13
CA LEU A 274 11.99 7.49 12.11
C LEU A 274 11.55 8.88 12.59
N SER A 275 12.30 9.53 13.47
CA SER A 275 12.01 10.89 13.94
C SER A 275 12.25 11.91 12.83
N THR A 276 13.34 11.79 12.08
CA THR A 276 13.58 12.61 10.88
C THR A 276 12.46 12.44 9.86
N ALA A 277 11.95 11.22 9.66
CA ALA A 277 10.84 10.99 8.74
C ALA A 277 9.51 11.63 9.19
N LEU A 278 9.34 11.95 10.48
CA LEU A 278 8.16 12.70 10.94
C LEU A 278 8.24 14.19 10.59
N GLU A 279 9.41 14.72 10.23
CA GLU A 279 9.54 16.11 9.77
C GLU A 279 8.83 16.31 8.42
N THR A 280 8.88 15.30 7.54
CA THR A 280 8.21 15.32 6.23
C THR A 280 6.86 14.60 6.23
N SER A 281 6.62 13.67 7.15
CA SER A 281 5.39 12.87 7.26
C SER A 281 4.82 12.86 8.69
N PRO A 282 4.44 14.03 9.24
CA PRO A 282 4.11 14.18 10.67
C PRO A 282 2.87 13.37 11.09
N ASN A 283 1.98 13.08 10.14
CA ASN A 283 0.72 12.37 10.40
C ASN A 283 0.78 10.88 10.08
N SER A 284 1.97 10.33 9.78
CA SER A 284 2.12 8.94 9.40
C SER A 284 1.90 8.00 10.59
N ALA A 285 0.69 7.43 10.66
CA ALA A 285 0.32 6.45 11.70
C ALA A 285 1.29 5.26 11.77
N PHE A 286 1.88 4.87 10.64
CA PHE A 286 2.86 3.80 10.61
C PHE A 286 4.17 4.19 11.31
N ILE A 287 4.70 5.38 11.05
CA ILE A 287 5.95 5.87 11.64
C ILE A 287 5.77 6.04 13.15
N HIS A 288 4.67 6.67 13.58
CA HIS A 288 4.30 6.77 15.00
C HIS A 288 4.22 5.40 15.68
N HIS A 289 3.59 4.42 15.04
CA HIS A 289 3.54 3.06 15.56
C HIS A 289 4.93 2.41 15.65
N GLN A 290 5.81 2.59 14.65
CA GLN A 290 7.17 2.06 14.73
C GLN A 290 7.99 2.72 15.85
N LEU A 291 7.87 4.03 16.05
CA LEU A 291 8.50 4.76 17.15
C LEU A 291 8.01 4.28 18.50
N ALA A 292 6.69 4.11 18.66
CA ALA A 292 6.11 3.56 19.89
C ALA A 292 6.68 2.18 20.24
N LEU A 293 6.85 1.32 19.22
CA LEU A 293 7.51 0.02 19.41
C LEU A 293 8.99 0.15 19.78
N CYS A 294 9.72 1.13 19.22
CA CYS A 294 11.11 1.38 19.60
C CYS A 294 11.23 1.84 21.06
N TYR A 295 10.44 2.83 21.47
CA TYR A 295 10.42 3.30 22.86
C TYR A 295 9.98 2.21 23.84
N LYS A 296 9.03 1.35 23.44
CA LYS A 296 8.67 0.15 24.22
C LYS A 296 9.87 -0.78 24.40
N THR A 297 10.63 -1.07 23.35
CA THR A 297 11.85 -1.89 23.44
C THR A 297 12.88 -1.26 24.39
N LYS A 298 13.20 0.04 24.23
CA LYS A 298 14.13 0.74 25.13
C LYS A 298 13.70 0.65 26.59
N LYS A 299 12.41 0.85 26.87
CA LYS A 299 11.88 0.73 28.23
C LYS A 299 12.10 -0.66 28.81
N ILE A 300 11.85 -1.71 28.02
CA ILE A 300 12.05 -3.10 28.45
C ILE A 300 13.52 -3.38 28.73
N ASP A 301 14.43 -2.90 27.88
CA ASP A 301 15.86 -3.14 28.04
C ASP A 301 16.44 -2.40 29.25
N LEU A 302 16.06 -1.14 29.47
CA LEU A 302 16.40 -0.39 30.69
C LEU A 302 15.91 -1.08 31.98
N GLN A 303 14.70 -1.66 31.94
CA GLN A 303 14.16 -2.42 33.08
C GLN A 303 14.95 -3.69 33.37
N LYS A 304 15.45 -4.38 32.33
CA LYS A 304 16.32 -5.56 32.49
C LYS A 304 17.68 -5.19 33.06
N GLU A 305 18.30 -4.12 32.55
CA GLU A 305 19.57 -3.62 33.06
C GLU A 305 19.48 -3.23 34.53
N GLN A 306 18.40 -2.55 34.93
CA GLN A 306 18.14 -2.20 36.34
C GLN A 306 17.93 -3.44 37.21
N TRP A 307 17.21 -4.44 36.70
CA TRP A 307 17.01 -5.72 37.40
C TRP A 307 18.33 -6.49 37.59
N GLU A 308 19.15 -6.58 36.55
CA GLU A 308 20.45 -7.25 36.59
C GLU A 308 21.44 -6.50 37.50
N GLY A 309 21.44 -5.17 37.46
CA GLY A 309 22.23 -4.32 38.37
C GLY A 309 21.84 -4.54 39.84
N ASN A 310 20.54 -4.51 40.15
CA ASN A 310 20.05 -4.78 41.51
C ASN A 310 20.40 -6.19 41.99
N LYS A 311 20.35 -7.19 41.10
CA LYS A 311 20.76 -8.57 41.41
C LYS A 311 22.25 -8.65 41.72
N PHE A 312 23.09 -7.96 40.94
CA PHE A 312 24.53 -7.92 41.16
C PHE A 312 24.90 -7.20 42.46
N GLU A 313 24.24 -6.08 42.78
CA GLU A 313 24.39 -5.41 44.07
C GLU A 313 23.95 -6.29 45.25
N ALA A 314 22.84 -7.02 45.14
CA ALA A 314 22.40 -7.95 46.18
C ALA A 314 23.41 -9.10 46.43
N VAL A 315 24.11 -9.56 45.38
CA VAL A 315 25.20 -10.54 45.51
C VAL A 315 26.44 -9.91 46.16
N LEU A 316 26.80 -8.68 45.80
CA LEU A 316 27.95 -7.96 46.40
C LEU A 316 27.72 -7.57 47.86
N LEU A 317 26.49 -7.22 48.23
CA LEU A 317 26.12 -6.81 49.60
C LEU A 317 25.95 -8.00 50.57
N GLY A 318 26.23 -9.23 50.12
CA GLY A 318 26.39 -10.36 51.02
C GLY A 318 25.12 -10.83 51.74
N PHE A 319 23.97 -10.80 51.08
CA PHE A 319 22.79 -11.51 51.60
C PHE A 319 22.95 -13.02 51.43
N PHE A 320 23.63 -13.61 52.42
CA PHE A 320 23.75 -15.03 52.74
C PHE A 320 22.38 -15.74 52.87
N THR A 321 22.31 -17.00 52.44
CA THR A 321 22.35 -18.12 53.39
C THR A 321 23.15 -19.27 52.77
N THR A 322 24.40 -19.39 53.19
CA THR A 322 25.05 -20.70 53.27
C THR A 322 24.39 -21.43 54.44
N THR A 323 23.44 -22.33 54.17
CA THR A 323 23.21 -23.45 55.09
C THR A 323 24.31 -24.47 54.83
N ASN A 324 25.47 -24.19 55.42
CA ASN A 324 26.41 -25.23 55.79
C ASN A 324 25.93 -25.68 57.18
N ASP A 325 25.22 -26.80 57.24
CA ASP A 325 25.12 -27.60 58.45
C ASP A 325 25.38 -29.05 58.03
N SER A 326 26.61 -29.48 58.26
CA SER A 326 26.99 -30.86 58.45
C SER A 326 27.16 -31.06 59.96
N ASP A 327 26.33 -31.91 60.55
CA ASP A 327 26.70 -32.94 61.53
C ASP A 327 25.57 -33.99 61.62
#